data_AF-A0A6I5CR43-F1
#
_entry.id   AF-A0A6I5CR43-F1
#
_cell.length_a   1.000
_cell.length_b   1.000
_cell.length_c   1.000
_cell.angle_alpha   90.00
_cell.angle_beta   90.00
_cell.angle_gamma   90.00
#
_symmetry.space_group_name_H-M   'P 1'
#
loop_
_entity.id
_entity.type
_entity.pdbx_description
1 polymer ?
#
loop_
_entity_poly.entity_id
_entity_poly.type
_entity_poly.pdbx_seq_one_letter_code
_entity_poly.pdbx_strand_id
1 'polypeptide(L)' 'VLTGRLSVATHPWLADHDVLGTVLLPGTGLVELAIRAGDEAGTPHLEELTLQAPLTLPERGALALQVVLGAPD' A
#
# COMPACT_ATOMS: atom_id res chain seq x y z
N VAL A 1 14.55 -1.50 2.55
CA VAL A 1 13.21 -1.99 2.95
C VAL A 1 12.56 -0.91 3.78
N LEU A 2 11.35 -0.49 3.41
CA LEU A 2 10.51 0.38 4.23
C LEU A 2 9.45 -0.46 4.96
N THR A 3 9.11 -0.08 6.18
CA THR A 3 8.11 -0.78 6.99
C THR A 3 7.05 0.18 7.49
N GLY A 4 5.81 -0.27 7.58
CA GLY A 4 4.69 0.56 8.02
C GLY A 4 3.56 -0.23 8.65
N ARG A 5 2.56 0.50 9.13
CA ARG A 5 1.32 -0.07 9.66
C ARG A 5 0.13 0.69 9.09
N LEU A 6 -0.86 -0.03 8.58
CA LEU A 6 -2.09 0.53 8.04
C LEU A 6 -3.28 0.07 8.90
N SER A 7 -4.06 1.03 9.39
CA SER A 7 -5.22 0.79 10.22
C SER A 7 -6.31 1.80 9.87
N VAL A 8 -7.55 1.33 9.83
CA VAL A 8 -8.73 2.20 9.74
C VAL A 8 -8.81 3.13 10.95
N ALA A 9 -8.29 2.74 12.13
CA ALA A 9 -8.32 3.59 13.31
C ALA A 9 -7.44 4.85 13.17
N THR A 10 -6.32 4.75 12.46
CA THR A 10 -5.40 5.89 12.23
C THR A 10 -5.67 6.61 10.91
N HIS A 11 -6.23 5.89 9.92
CA HIS A 11 -6.58 6.42 8.61
C HIS A 11 -8.04 6.05 8.29
N PRO A 12 -9.03 6.76 8.86
CA PRO A 12 -10.45 6.39 8.75
C PRO A 12 -10.97 6.29 7.31
N TRP A 13 -10.43 7.11 6.41
CA TRP A 13 -10.76 7.11 4.98
C TRP A 13 -10.47 5.76 4.29
N LEU A 14 -9.62 4.90 4.86
CA LEU A 14 -9.39 3.56 4.32
C LEU A 14 -10.66 2.70 4.35
N ALA A 15 -11.57 2.93 5.30
CA ALA A 15 -12.84 2.20 5.38
C ALA A 15 -13.77 2.48 4.20
N ASP A 16 -13.58 3.61 3.50
CA ASP A 16 -14.45 4.01 2.39
C ASP A 16 -14.20 3.19 1.12
N HIS A 17 -13.05 2.49 1.04
CA HIS A 17 -12.73 1.58 -0.05
C HIS A 17 -13.14 0.13 0.29
N ASP A 18 -14.42 -0.02 0.57
CA ASP A 18 -15.08 -1.30 0.78
C ASP A 18 -15.50 -1.91 -0.57
N VAL A 19 -15.10 -3.16 -0.79
CA VAL A 19 -15.52 -3.95 -1.96
C VAL A 19 -16.25 -5.17 -1.45
N LEU A 20 -17.58 -5.16 -1.58
CA LEU A 20 -18.46 -6.27 -1.20
C LEU A 20 -18.32 -6.67 0.28
N GLY A 21 -18.19 -5.70 1.18
CA GLY A 21 -18.03 -5.91 2.63
C GLY A 21 -16.59 -6.22 3.06
N THR A 22 -15.62 -6.05 2.17
CA THR A 22 -14.20 -6.23 2.47
C THR A 22 -13.45 -4.93 2.23
N VAL A 23 -12.83 -4.38 3.28
CA VAL A 23 -11.98 -3.20 3.16
C VAL A 23 -10.66 -3.59 2.48
N LEU A 24 -10.43 -3.05 1.29
CA LEU A 24 -9.21 -3.26 0.53
C LEU A 24 -8.40 -1.97 0.49
N LEU A 25 -7.07 -2.05 0.58
CA LEU A 25 -6.24 -0.89 0.27
C LEU A 25 -6.47 -0.51 -1.21
N PRO A 26 -6.81 0.75 -1.53
CA PRO A 26 -6.96 1.18 -2.90
C PRO A 26 -5.68 0.96 -3.71
N GLY A 27 -5.82 0.70 -5.01
CA GLY A 27 -4.68 0.60 -5.92
C GLY A 27 -3.80 1.87 -5.89
N THR A 28 -4.42 3.04 -5.74
CA THR A 28 -3.70 4.32 -5.56
C THR A 28 -2.89 4.36 -4.26
N GLY A 29 -3.33 3.70 -3.20
CA GLY A 29 -2.54 3.55 -1.97
C GLY A 29 -1.25 2.76 -2.20
N LEU A 30 -1.28 1.75 -3.07
CA LEU A 30 -0.07 1.01 -3.47
C LEU A 30 0.85 1.85 -4.36
N VAL A 31 0.29 2.68 -5.26
CA VAL A 31 1.07 3.65 -6.05
C VAL A 31 1.84 4.62 -5.15
N GLU A 32 1.17 5.21 -4.15
CA GLU A 32 1.82 6.13 -3.21
C GLU A 32 2.95 5.47 -2.43
N LEU A 33 2.75 4.21 -1.98
CA LEU A 33 3.79 3.45 -1.28
C LEU A 33 5.00 3.17 -2.19
N ALA A 34 4.76 2.85 -3.47
CA ALA A 34 5.82 2.62 -4.44
C ALA A 34 6.59 3.91 -4.76
N ILE A 35 5.89 5.02 -5.01
CA ILE A 35 6.52 6.33 -5.25
C ILE A 35 7.33 6.77 -4.03
N ARG A 36 6.77 6.65 -2.82
CA ARG A 36 7.49 7.00 -1.59
C ARG A 36 8.77 6.20 -1.40
N ALA A 37 8.74 4.91 -1.74
CA ALA A 37 9.94 4.08 -1.73
C ALA A 37 10.93 4.52 -2.82
N GLY A 38 10.43 4.82 -4.02
CA GLY A 38 11.21 5.40 -5.12
C GLY A 38 11.89 6.71 -4.74
N ASP A 39 11.23 7.60 -3.99
CA ASP A 39 11.82 8.83 -3.47
C ASP A 39 13.07 8.56 -2.62
N GLU A 40 13.02 7.56 -1.73
CA GLU A 40 14.17 7.14 -0.91
C GLU A 40 15.32 6.57 -1.75
N ALA A 41 15.02 6.05 -2.94
CA ALA A 41 16.01 5.51 -3.87
C ALA A 41 16.43 6.49 -4.98
N GLY A 42 15.85 7.70 -5.03
CA GLY A 42 16.10 8.67 -6.10
C GLY A 42 15.44 8.34 -7.45
N THR A 43 14.46 7.45 -7.47
CA THR A 43 13.71 7.00 -8.66
C THR A 43 12.19 7.14 -8.44
N PRO A 44 11.64 8.37 -8.43
CA PRO A 44 10.28 8.65 -7.94
C PRO A 44 9.19 8.44 -9.01
N HIS A 45 9.43 7.57 -9.99
CA HIS A 45 8.54 7.36 -11.13
C HIS A 45 8.09 5.91 -11.19
N LEU A 46 6.78 5.74 -11.34
CA LEU A 46 6.14 4.44 -11.52
C LEU A 46 5.61 4.37 -12.95
N GLU A 47 6.16 3.49 -13.76
CA GLU A 47 5.71 3.27 -15.14
C GLU A 47 4.52 2.31 -15.19
N GLU A 48 4.60 1.20 -14.46
CA GLU A 48 3.56 0.16 -14.43
C GLU A 48 3.30 -0.32 -13.00
N LEU A 49 2.05 -0.63 -12.71
CA LEU A 49 1.62 -1.31 -11.48
C LEU A 49 0.90 -2.61 -11.83
N THR A 50 1.52 -3.73 -11.49
CA THR A 50 0.86 -5.05 -11.53
C THR A 50 0.41 -5.46 -10.13
N LEU A 51 -0.89 -5.69 -9.95
CA LEU A 51 -1.48 -6.16 -8.70
C LEU A 51 -1.69 -7.67 -8.75
N GLN A 52 -0.91 -8.42 -7.96
CA GLN A 52 -1.02 -9.88 -7.91
C GLN A 52 -2.23 -10.35 -7.11
N ALA A 53 -2.51 -9.68 -5.98
CA ALA A 53 -3.65 -9.96 -5.13
C ALA A 53 -4.10 -8.68 -4.42
N PRO A 54 -5.39 -8.57 -4.04
CA PRO A 54 -5.85 -7.50 -3.19
C PRO A 54 -5.19 -7.52 -1.81
N LEU A 55 -4.90 -6.34 -1.26
CA LEU A 55 -4.40 -6.20 0.10
C LEU A 55 -5.57 -5.81 1.02
N THR A 56 -5.99 -6.76 1.86
CA THR A 56 -7.13 -6.58 2.78
C THR A 56 -6.69 -5.91 4.08
N LEU A 57 -7.48 -4.96 4.57
CA LEU A 57 -7.27 -4.33 5.86
C LEU A 57 -8.17 -4.98 6.92
N PRO A 58 -7.65 -5.28 8.12
CA PRO A 58 -8.48 -5.83 9.17
C PRO A 58 -9.39 -4.74 9.73
N GLU A 59 -10.64 -5.10 10.07
CA GLU A 59 -11.60 -4.19 10.72
C GLU A 59 -11.06 -3.61 12.04
N ARG A 60 -10.22 -4.39 12.75
CA ARG A 60 -9.58 -3.99 14.00
C ARG A 60 -8.09 -4.30 13.97
N GLY A 61 -7.30 -3.43 14.59
CA GLY A 61 -5.85 -3.54 14.61
C GLY A 61 -5.22 -2.88 13.39
N ALA A 62 -4.05 -3.36 12.97
CA ALA A 62 -3.36 -2.81 11.81
C ALA A 62 -2.67 -3.92 11.02
N LEU A 63 -2.67 -3.77 9.71
CA LEU A 63 -1.83 -4.54 8.82
C LEU A 63 -0.38 -4.05 8.93
N ALA A 64 0.55 -4.97 9.18
CA ALA A 64 1.98 -4.69 9.04
C ALA A 64 2.37 -4.78 7.56
N LEU A 65 3.05 -3.76 7.07
CA LEU A 65 3.44 -3.62 5.67
C LEU A 65 4.96 -3.60 5.55
N GLN A 66 5.48 -4.24 4.51
CA GLN A 66 6.85 -4.08 4.05
C GLN A 66 6.86 -3.71 2.58
N VAL A 67 7.71 -2.74 2.22
CA VAL A 67 7.98 -2.36 0.85
C VAL A 67 9.46 -2.61 0.57
N VAL A 68 9.73 -3.40 -0.45
CA VAL A 68 11.08 -3.81 -0.83
C VAL A 68 11.34 -3.31 -2.24
N LEU A 69 12.49 -2.68 -2.43
CA LEU A 69 12.99 -2.31 -3.73
C LEU A 69 14.11 -3.27 -4.10
N GLY A 70 14.03 -3.81 -5.32
CA GLY A 70 15.12 -4.56 -5.95
C GLY A 70 15.94 -3.64 -6.86
N ALA A 71 17.17 -4.06 -7.17
CA ALA A 71 17.85 -3.53 -8.34
C ALA A 71 17.08 -3.93 -9.61
N PRO A 72 17.22 -3.19 -10.71
CA PRO A 72 16.77 -3.66 -12.01
C PRO A 72 17.37 -5.04 -12.30
N ASP A 73 16.60 -5.89 -12.96
CA ASP A 73 17.06 -7.19 -13.47
C ASP A 73 18.07 -7.05 -14.63
#